data_AF-A0A7S2RJ96-F1
#
_entry.id   AF-A0A7S2RJ96-F1
#
_cell.length_a   1.000
_cell.length_b   1.000
_cell.length_c   1.000
_cell.angle_alpha   90.00
_cell.angle_beta   90.00
_cell.angle_gamma   90.00
#
_symmetry.space_group_name_H-M   'P 1'
#
loop_
_entity.id
_entity.type
_entity.pdbx_description
1 polymer ?
#
loop_
_entity_poly.entity_id
_entity_poly.type
_entity_poly.pdbx_seq_one_letter_code
_entity_poly.pdbx_strand_id
1 'polypeptide(L)'
;EKMWLKEQGLNPSWLVVQIRNYQEKEKNTMGKLFTKHDPLHFHKILGLICLLHFIYRFGLFALTGSMGFERQNVVFVVGCMACHMALSGSALVFKLPKSRVKTDRPMIWPEFRAHNILFAYRPIIAIMAFKILAVLGLKQWQAVAGTILIFTTLVCSDLVSKHFQSKDRTMRGMPYPEGTSTADMARIKRFHAIAQFQATISTMVGMEFAFMTLMPVQISAFLMTLVRKGLIGPRQWHLLYAFTLVLPYIMMSRVFSANIALLPFYTITSFGSRTRLKYNINKFIIWGSILAVSWVYMYFMQPFSFAPNTPFAAFVSSVVMAGYFVFLAFDFKDFWDSLQGMPKYATTQEKQQVLEQKEIATPTRRTLSPRKP
;
A
#
# COMPACT_ATOMS: atom_id res chain seq x y z
N GLU A 1 14.28 36.74 -30.16
CA GLU A 1 14.75 35.71 -29.21
C GLU A 1 16.28 35.65 -29.05
N LYS A 2 17.07 35.28 -30.08
CA LYS A 2 18.55 35.23 -29.97
C LYS A 2 19.22 36.57 -29.62
N MET A 3 18.67 37.69 -30.11
CA MET A 3 19.14 39.04 -29.75
C MET A 3 18.83 39.38 -28.29
N TRP A 4 17.62 39.09 -27.82
CA TRP A 4 17.19 39.30 -26.43
C TRP A 4 18.03 38.49 -25.42
N LEU A 5 18.36 37.23 -25.74
CA LEU A 5 19.26 36.40 -24.90
C LEU A 5 20.69 36.96 -24.85
N LYS A 6 21.16 37.55 -25.96
CA LYS A 6 22.49 38.16 -26.05
C LYS A 6 22.57 39.47 -25.25
N GLU A 7 21.50 40.26 -25.23
CA GLU A 7 21.36 41.46 -24.39
C GLU A 7 21.38 41.13 -22.88
N GLN A 8 20.93 39.93 -22.50
CA GLN A 8 21.00 39.43 -21.11
C GLN A 8 22.34 38.76 -20.76
N GLY A 9 23.33 38.75 -21.67
CA GLY A 9 24.63 38.10 -21.45
C GLY A 9 24.59 36.57 -21.40
N LEU A 10 23.46 35.95 -21.79
CA LEU A 10 23.28 34.50 -21.78
C LEU A 10 23.78 33.91 -23.10
N ASN A 11 24.76 33.00 -23.03
CA ASN A 11 25.30 32.33 -24.20
C ASN A 11 24.27 31.36 -24.80
N PRO A 12 23.78 31.57 -26.03
CA PRO A 12 22.76 30.71 -26.65
C PRO A 12 23.19 29.25 -26.79
N SER A 13 24.50 28.97 -26.88
CA SER A 13 25.01 27.60 -26.97
C SER A 13 24.82 26.82 -25.67
N TRP A 14 24.91 27.48 -24.52
CA TRP A 14 24.68 26.86 -23.21
C TRP A 14 23.21 26.45 -23.03
N LEU A 15 22.27 27.30 -23.47
CA LEU A 15 20.84 27.01 -23.42
C LEU A 15 20.46 25.84 -24.34
N VAL A 16 21.04 25.78 -25.54
CA VAL A 16 20.84 24.66 -26.48
C VAL A 16 21.38 23.35 -25.91
N VAL A 17 22.53 23.38 -25.21
CA VAL A 17 23.08 22.19 -24.51
C VAL A 17 22.17 21.76 -23.36
N GLN A 18 21.64 22.70 -22.56
CA GLN A 18 20.68 22.39 -21.49
C GLN A 18 19.39 21.76 -22.05
N ILE A 19 18.81 22.34 -23.11
CA ILE A 19 17.60 21.82 -23.76
C ILE A 19 17.86 20.44 -24.37
N ARG A 20 19.00 20.24 -25.04
CA ARG A 20 19.38 18.92 -25.59
C ARG A 20 19.56 17.88 -24.50
N ASN A 21 20.28 18.22 -23.43
CA ASN A 21 20.45 17.35 -22.27
C ASN A 21 19.11 17.04 -21.60
N TYR A 22 18.17 17.98 -21.58
CA TYR A 22 16.83 17.79 -21.05
C TYR A 22 16.00 16.85 -21.94
N GLN A 23 16.02 17.03 -23.26
CA GLN A 23 15.33 16.17 -24.22
C GLN A 23 15.91 14.74 -24.25
N GLU A 24 17.23 14.58 -24.12
CA GLU A 24 17.86 13.26 -23.97
C GLU A 24 17.47 12.58 -22.65
N LYS A 25 17.30 13.36 -21.58
CA LYS A 25 16.83 12.87 -20.27
C LYS A 25 15.37 12.42 -20.31
N GLU A 26 14.55 12.99 -21.19
CA GLU A 26 13.16 12.57 -21.47
C GLU A 26 13.06 11.34 -22.39
N LYS A 27 13.84 11.28 -23.47
CA LYS A 27 13.84 10.11 -24.38
C LYS A 27 14.27 8.82 -23.69
N ASN A 28 15.10 8.90 -22.65
CA ASN A 28 15.54 7.73 -21.87
C ASN A 28 14.55 7.23 -20.80
N THR A 29 13.33 7.76 -20.72
CA THR A 29 12.41 7.48 -19.60
C THR A 29 11.94 6.03 -19.53
N MET A 30 11.81 5.33 -20.66
CA MET A 30 11.53 3.89 -20.71
C MET A 30 12.73 3.02 -20.29
N GLY A 31 13.95 3.46 -20.61
CA GLY A 31 15.21 2.82 -20.19
C GLY A 31 15.46 2.90 -18.68
N LYS A 32 14.92 3.93 -17.99
CA LYS A 32 15.07 4.11 -16.52
C LYS A 32 14.45 2.97 -15.72
N LEU A 33 13.55 2.17 -16.29
CA LEU A 33 13.00 1.03 -15.56
C LEU A 33 14.03 -0.10 -15.38
N PHE A 34 15.02 -0.21 -16.27
CA PHE A 34 16.10 -1.18 -16.20
C PHE A 34 17.25 -0.62 -15.35
N THR A 35 17.51 -1.24 -14.20
CA THR A 35 18.63 -0.85 -13.33
C THR A 35 19.76 -1.86 -13.43
N LYS A 36 21.00 -1.38 -13.54
CA LYS A 36 22.21 -2.23 -13.49
C LYS A 36 22.39 -2.97 -12.16
N HIS A 37 21.63 -2.59 -11.12
CA HIS A 37 21.67 -3.18 -9.78
C HIS A 37 20.81 -4.44 -9.61
N ASP A 38 20.11 -4.89 -10.66
CA ASP A 38 19.37 -6.15 -10.70
C ASP A 38 20.10 -7.09 -11.68
N PRO A 39 21.18 -7.77 -11.24
CA PRO A 39 21.92 -8.69 -12.12
C PRO A 39 20.95 -9.76 -12.61
N LEU A 40 20.87 -9.94 -13.94
CA LEU A 40 19.91 -10.82 -14.63
C LEU A 40 18.45 -10.35 -14.66
N HIS A 41 18.13 -9.14 -14.17
CA HIS A 41 16.76 -8.61 -14.15
C HIS A 41 15.75 -9.51 -13.42
N PHE A 42 16.21 -10.30 -12.46
CA PHE A 42 15.40 -11.31 -11.79
C PHE A 42 14.23 -10.69 -11.02
N HIS A 43 14.48 -9.63 -10.25
CA HIS A 43 13.43 -8.94 -9.50
C HIS A 43 12.39 -8.33 -10.45
N LYS A 44 12.85 -7.77 -11.58
CA LYS A 44 11.95 -7.22 -12.60
C LYS A 44 11.07 -8.29 -13.25
N ILE A 45 11.64 -9.43 -13.64
CA ILE A 45 10.90 -10.55 -14.26
C ILE A 45 9.86 -11.09 -13.27
N LEU A 46 10.24 -11.31 -12.01
CA LEU A 46 9.30 -11.68 -10.94
C LEU A 46 8.19 -10.65 -10.77
N GLY A 47 8.52 -9.36 -10.85
CA GLY A 47 7.55 -8.27 -10.78
C GLY A 47 6.51 -8.35 -11.89
N LEU A 48 6.95 -8.60 -13.13
CA LEU A 48 6.07 -8.77 -14.27
C LEU A 48 5.17 -10.02 -14.13
N ILE A 49 5.74 -11.15 -13.72
CA ILE A 49 4.98 -12.39 -13.48
C ILE A 49 3.90 -12.16 -12.42
N CYS A 50 4.25 -11.54 -11.29
CA CYS A 50 3.30 -11.26 -10.21
C CYS A 50 2.21 -10.26 -10.63
N LEU A 51 2.57 -9.26 -11.45
CA LEU A 51 1.60 -8.30 -12.00
C LEU A 51 0.61 -8.98 -12.94
N LEU A 52 1.09 -9.84 -13.85
CA LEU A 52 0.23 -10.63 -14.72
C LEU A 52 -0.66 -11.58 -13.91
N HIS A 53 -0.12 -12.18 -12.85
CA HIS A 53 -0.91 -13.02 -11.95
C HIS A 53 -2.00 -12.21 -11.20
N PHE A 54 -1.73 -10.98 -10.76
CA PHE A 54 -2.78 -10.09 -10.26
C PHE A 54 -3.85 -9.82 -11.32
N ILE A 55 -3.47 -9.42 -12.54
CA ILE A 55 -4.41 -9.14 -13.63
C ILE A 55 -5.29 -10.38 -13.90
N TYR A 56 -4.68 -11.56 -13.99
CA TYR A 56 -5.39 -12.82 -14.17
C TYR A 56 -6.40 -13.09 -13.06
N ARG A 57 -6.00 -13.00 -11.78
CA ARG A 57 -6.87 -13.31 -10.63
C ARG A 57 -8.01 -12.31 -10.47
N PHE A 58 -7.72 -11.02 -10.61
CA PHE A 58 -8.74 -9.98 -10.53
C PHE A 58 -9.68 -10.04 -11.74
N GLY A 59 -9.17 -10.38 -12.93
CA GLY A 59 -9.99 -10.66 -14.11
C GLY A 59 -10.93 -11.85 -13.92
N LEU A 60 -10.41 -12.96 -13.37
CA LEU A 60 -11.24 -14.11 -12.99
C LEU A 60 -12.34 -13.73 -11.99
N PHE A 61 -12.01 -12.94 -10.97
CA PHE A 61 -13.01 -12.49 -10.00
C PHE A 61 -14.07 -11.61 -10.64
N ALA A 62 -13.69 -10.68 -11.51
CA ALA A 62 -14.64 -9.82 -12.21
C ALA A 62 -15.63 -10.66 -13.05
N LEU A 63 -15.12 -11.63 -13.81
CA LEU A 63 -15.90 -12.46 -14.73
C LEU A 63 -16.74 -13.54 -14.01
N THR A 64 -16.18 -14.18 -12.99
CA THR A 64 -16.78 -15.40 -12.39
C THR A 64 -17.24 -15.23 -10.95
N GLY A 65 -16.87 -14.12 -10.29
CA GLY A 65 -17.09 -13.90 -8.86
C GLY A 65 -16.11 -14.66 -7.95
N SER A 66 -15.12 -15.36 -8.51
CA SER A 66 -14.08 -16.08 -7.76
C SER A 66 -12.70 -15.87 -8.40
N MET A 67 -11.65 -15.85 -7.58
CA MET A 67 -10.26 -15.85 -8.03
C MET A 67 -9.78 -17.25 -8.42
N GLY A 68 -10.58 -18.30 -8.22
CA GLY A 68 -10.30 -19.67 -8.68
C GLY A 68 -9.31 -20.46 -7.84
N PHE A 69 -8.91 -19.98 -6.65
CA PHE A 69 -7.94 -20.69 -5.80
C PHE A 69 -8.42 -22.08 -5.35
N GLU A 70 -9.72 -22.26 -5.12
CA GLU A 70 -10.30 -23.55 -4.72
C GLU A 70 -10.20 -24.60 -5.83
N ARG A 71 -10.46 -24.20 -7.09
CA ARG A 71 -10.55 -25.12 -8.23
C ARG A 71 -9.20 -25.53 -8.83
N GLN A 72 -8.17 -24.72 -8.61
CA GLN A 72 -6.86 -24.97 -9.22
C GLN A 72 -6.03 -25.99 -8.45
N ASN A 73 -5.08 -26.63 -9.15
CA ASN A 73 -4.14 -27.56 -8.54
C ASN A 73 -3.25 -26.86 -7.49
N VAL A 74 -2.95 -27.57 -6.38
CA VAL A 74 -2.11 -27.06 -5.28
C VAL A 74 -0.72 -26.63 -5.74
N VAL A 75 -0.09 -27.36 -6.66
CA VAL A 75 1.24 -27.05 -7.19
C VAL A 75 1.22 -25.71 -7.91
N PHE A 76 0.19 -25.44 -8.71
CA PHE A 76 0.04 -24.16 -9.40
C PHE A 76 -0.14 -23.00 -8.41
N VAL A 77 -1.04 -23.15 -7.44
CA VAL A 77 -1.30 -22.11 -6.42
C VAL A 77 -0.03 -21.82 -5.61
N VAL A 78 0.64 -22.87 -5.11
CA VAL A 78 1.89 -22.74 -4.34
C VAL A 78 3.01 -22.16 -5.19
N GLY A 79 3.15 -22.58 -6.44
CA GLY A 79 4.14 -22.04 -7.38
C GLY A 79 3.96 -20.53 -7.62
N CYS A 80 2.74 -20.09 -7.91
CA CYS A 80 2.45 -18.65 -8.05
C CYS A 80 2.72 -17.89 -6.74
N MET A 81 2.34 -18.45 -5.59
CA MET A 81 2.60 -17.83 -4.28
C MET A 81 4.09 -17.73 -3.98
N ALA A 82 4.88 -18.75 -4.35
CA ALA A 82 6.33 -18.73 -4.26
C ALA A 82 6.95 -17.62 -5.13
N CYS A 83 6.41 -17.35 -6.34
CA CYS A 83 6.84 -16.20 -7.14
C CYS A 83 6.60 -14.86 -6.42
N HIS A 84 5.44 -14.66 -5.78
CA HIS A 84 5.17 -13.45 -4.99
C HIS A 84 6.09 -13.33 -3.75
N MET A 85 6.43 -14.46 -3.13
CA MET A 85 7.35 -14.53 -2.00
C MET A 85 8.78 -14.17 -2.45
N ALA A 86 9.22 -14.73 -3.57
CA ALA A 86 10.50 -14.44 -4.20
C ALA A 86 10.59 -12.98 -4.67
N LEU A 87 9.51 -12.39 -5.19
CA LEU A 87 9.45 -10.97 -5.54
C LEU A 87 9.75 -10.08 -4.33
N SER A 88 9.10 -10.37 -3.20
CA SER A 88 9.28 -9.56 -1.99
C SER A 88 10.66 -9.81 -1.36
N GLY A 89 11.15 -11.06 -1.36
CA GLY A 89 12.47 -11.44 -0.84
C GLY A 89 13.63 -10.90 -1.68
N SER A 90 13.51 -10.89 -3.01
CA SER A 90 14.54 -10.36 -3.92
C SER A 90 14.78 -8.85 -3.73
N ALA A 91 13.88 -8.12 -3.08
CA ALA A 91 14.12 -6.73 -2.69
C ALA A 91 15.31 -6.54 -1.71
N LEU A 92 15.78 -7.62 -1.08
CA LEU A 92 16.96 -7.61 -0.20
C LEU A 92 18.28 -7.42 -0.97
N VAL A 93 18.33 -7.78 -2.25
CA VAL A 93 19.51 -7.61 -3.11
C VAL A 93 19.87 -6.13 -3.29
N PHE A 94 18.88 -5.24 -3.22
CA PHE A 94 19.10 -3.80 -3.39
C PHE A 94 19.74 -3.18 -2.15
N LYS A 95 20.84 -2.45 -2.35
CA LYS A 95 21.45 -1.61 -1.33
C LYS A 95 20.55 -0.40 -1.06
N LEU A 96 20.18 -0.21 0.21
CA LEU A 96 19.40 0.93 0.68
C LEU A 96 20.27 1.81 1.58
N PRO A 97 19.98 3.12 1.69
CA PRO A 97 20.58 3.97 2.71
C PRO A 97 20.37 3.38 4.11
N LYS A 98 21.39 3.46 4.98
CA LYS A 98 21.33 2.91 6.35
C LYS A 98 20.25 3.59 7.19
N SER A 99 20.06 4.89 6.98
CA SER A 99 19.08 5.71 7.68
C SER A 99 18.05 6.28 6.72
N ARG A 100 16.89 6.62 7.27
CA ARG A 100 15.82 7.28 6.54
C ARG A 100 16.26 8.69 6.16
N VAL A 101 16.38 8.96 4.86
CA VAL A 101 16.57 10.32 4.36
C VAL A 101 15.23 11.04 4.51
N LYS A 102 15.22 12.17 5.23
CA LYS A 102 14.03 13.03 5.36
C LYS A 102 13.84 13.80 4.05
N THR A 103 13.13 13.19 3.11
CA THR A 103 12.74 13.80 1.83
C THR A 103 11.23 14.01 1.79
N ASP A 104 10.79 14.88 0.88
CA ASP A 104 9.39 15.08 0.50
C ASP A 104 8.83 13.94 -0.35
N ARG A 105 9.65 12.91 -0.68
CA ARG A 105 9.31 11.84 -1.61
C ARG A 105 9.20 10.48 -0.92
N PRO A 106 8.11 9.74 -1.15
CA PRO A 106 8.01 8.35 -0.70
C PRO A 106 9.20 7.54 -1.22
N MET A 107 9.97 6.97 -0.30
CA MET A 107 11.17 6.18 -0.59
C MET A 107 11.17 4.93 0.26
N ILE A 108 11.82 3.87 -0.21
CA ILE A 108 12.00 2.63 0.55
C ILE A 108 13.24 2.79 1.44
N TRP A 109 13.09 2.57 2.75
CA TRP A 109 14.18 2.46 3.73
C TRP A 109 14.22 1.06 4.38
N PRO A 110 15.29 0.68 5.11
CA PRO A 110 15.47 -0.68 5.61
C PRO A 110 14.30 -1.22 6.45
N GLU A 111 13.80 -0.42 7.41
CA GLU A 111 12.64 -0.80 8.21
C GLU A 111 11.37 -0.96 7.36
N PHE A 112 11.10 -0.01 6.45
CA PHE A 112 9.96 -0.13 5.53
C PHE A 112 10.04 -1.43 4.74
N ARG A 113 11.21 -1.74 4.17
CA ARG A 113 11.42 -2.97 3.40
C ARG A 113 11.12 -4.21 4.24
N ALA A 114 11.62 -4.27 5.47
CA ALA A 114 11.40 -5.41 6.36
C ALA A 114 9.91 -5.61 6.70
N HIS A 115 9.19 -4.53 7.05
CA HIS A 115 7.74 -4.60 7.27
C HIS A 115 6.98 -4.97 6.00
N ASN A 116 7.37 -4.42 4.84
CA ASN A 116 6.72 -4.72 3.57
C ASN A 116 6.86 -6.20 3.19
N ILE A 117 8.05 -6.79 3.39
CA ILE A 117 8.27 -8.23 3.19
C ILE A 117 7.40 -9.04 4.16
N LEU A 118 7.41 -8.70 5.45
CA LEU A 118 6.62 -9.40 6.46
C LEU A 118 5.12 -9.36 6.13
N PHE A 119 4.58 -8.18 5.79
CA PHE A 119 3.17 -8.01 5.45
C PHE A 119 2.78 -8.60 4.11
N ALA A 120 3.72 -8.76 3.16
CA ALA A 120 3.49 -9.51 1.93
C ALA A 120 3.49 -11.03 2.20
N TYR A 121 4.38 -11.51 3.06
CA TYR A 121 4.50 -12.94 3.37
C TYR A 121 3.28 -13.46 4.11
N ARG A 122 2.66 -12.66 4.99
CA ARG A 122 1.44 -13.07 5.72
C ARG A 122 0.32 -13.61 4.79
N PRO A 123 -0.26 -12.84 3.85
CA PRO A 123 -1.31 -13.37 2.98
C PRO A 123 -0.80 -14.51 2.08
N ILE A 124 0.46 -14.50 1.65
CA ILE A 124 1.03 -15.59 0.83
C ILE A 124 1.05 -16.91 1.61
N ILE A 125 1.56 -16.88 2.85
CA ILE A 125 1.60 -18.04 3.74
C ILE A 125 0.18 -18.51 4.07
N ALA A 126 -0.76 -17.58 4.31
CA ALA A 126 -2.17 -17.92 4.53
C ALA A 126 -2.75 -18.71 3.34
N ILE A 127 -2.54 -18.23 2.11
CA ILE A 127 -3.04 -18.90 0.89
C ILE A 127 -2.45 -20.30 0.75
N MET A 128 -1.13 -20.43 0.89
CA MET A 128 -0.46 -21.74 0.79
C MET A 128 -0.94 -22.71 1.87
N ALA A 129 -1.00 -22.26 3.13
CA ALA A 129 -1.48 -23.07 4.25
C ALA A 129 -2.93 -23.51 4.03
N PHE A 130 -3.81 -22.60 3.62
CA PHE A 130 -5.22 -22.90 3.40
C PHE A 130 -5.43 -23.88 2.26
N LYS A 131 -4.65 -23.74 1.17
CA LYS A 131 -4.71 -24.68 0.05
C LYS A 131 -4.22 -26.07 0.45
N ILE A 132 -3.12 -26.16 1.19
CA ILE A 132 -2.58 -27.44 1.69
C ILE A 132 -3.58 -28.09 2.64
N LEU A 133 -4.10 -27.36 3.63
CA LEU A 133 -5.13 -27.86 4.55
C LEU A 133 -6.38 -28.32 3.80
N ALA A 134 -6.80 -27.61 2.77
CA ALA A 134 -7.95 -28.00 1.94
C ALA A 134 -7.71 -29.33 1.22
N VAL A 135 -6.52 -29.56 0.66
CA VAL A 135 -6.16 -30.82 -0.01
C VAL A 135 -6.07 -31.98 0.98
N LEU A 136 -5.61 -31.73 2.20
CA LEU A 136 -5.53 -32.72 3.28
C LEU A 136 -6.88 -33.01 3.96
N GLY A 137 -7.98 -32.36 3.55
CA GLY A 137 -9.28 -32.51 4.20
C GLY A 137 -9.36 -31.86 5.60
N LEU A 138 -8.47 -30.91 5.89
CA LEU A 138 -8.31 -30.23 7.18
C LEU A 138 -8.80 -28.77 7.15
N LYS A 139 -9.86 -28.47 6.38
CA LYS A 139 -10.37 -27.09 6.21
C LYS A 139 -10.76 -26.42 7.52
N GLN A 140 -11.23 -27.18 8.50
CA GLN A 140 -11.57 -26.69 9.84
C GLN A 140 -10.39 -26.03 10.58
N TRP A 141 -9.14 -26.37 10.21
CA TRP A 141 -7.93 -25.81 10.81
C TRP A 141 -7.50 -24.47 10.20
N GLN A 142 -8.15 -23.99 9.14
CA GLN A 142 -7.78 -22.72 8.49
C GLN A 142 -7.88 -21.53 9.44
N ALA A 143 -8.94 -21.45 10.25
CA ALA A 143 -9.10 -20.37 11.22
C ALA A 143 -8.00 -20.39 12.31
N VAL A 144 -7.57 -21.58 12.75
CA VAL A 144 -6.45 -21.74 13.70
C VAL A 144 -5.15 -21.28 13.06
N ALA A 145 -4.85 -21.76 11.84
CA ALA A 145 -3.65 -21.38 11.10
C ALA A 145 -3.59 -19.86 10.87
N GLY A 146 -4.70 -19.24 10.49
CA GLY A 146 -4.78 -17.79 10.30
C GLY A 146 -4.63 -17.01 11.62
N THR A 147 -5.18 -17.51 12.73
CA THR A 147 -5.00 -16.91 14.08
C THR A 147 -3.52 -16.89 14.48
N ILE A 148 -2.84 -18.04 14.36
CA ILE A 148 -1.40 -18.17 14.65
C ILE A 148 -0.62 -17.20 13.77
N LEU A 149 -0.94 -17.16 12.47
CA LEU A 149 -0.25 -16.33 11.51
C LEU A 149 -0.40 -14.82 11.79
N ILE A 150 -1.57 -14.36 12.24
CA ILE A 150 -1.78 -12.98 12.68
C ILE A 150 -0.87 -12.66 13.86
N PHE A 151 -0.89 -13.46 14.93
CA PHE A 151 -0.07 -13.18 16.12
C PHE A 151 1.43 -13.25 15.83
N THR A 152 1.88 -14.24 15.05
CA THR A 152 3.26 -14.31 14.57
C THR A 152 3.64 -13.05 13.81
N THR A 153 2.77 -12.58 12.90
CA THR A 153 3.03 -11.33 12.17
C THR A 153 3.10 -10.11 13.10
N LEU A 154 2.24 -10.03 14.12
CA LEU A 154 2.27 -8.93 15.10
C LEU A 154 3.57 -8.92 15.91
N VAL A 155 4.03 -10.08 16.36
CA VAL A 155 5.30 -10.24 17.09
C VAL A 155 6.47 -9.87 16.19
N CYS A 156 6.56 -10.46 14.99
CA CYS A 156 7.61 -10.14 14.02
C CYS A 156 7.64 -8.65 13.68
N SER A 157 6.48 -8.00 13.55
CA SER A 157 6.39 -6.56 13.28
C SER A 157 6.95 -5.71 14.42
N ASP A 158 6.75 -6.12 15.68
CA ASP A 158 7.38 -5.43 16.82
C ASP A 158 8.89 -5.68 16.87
N LEU A 159 9.34 -6.90 16.56
CA LEU A 159 10.77 -7.22 16.50
C LEU A 159 11.48 -6.39 15.42
N VAL A 160 10.87 -6.25 14.24
CA VAL A 160 11.37 -5.36 13.18
C VAL A 160 11.45 -3.91 13.68
N SER A 161 10.38 -3.41 14.30
CA SER A 161 10.35 -2.03 14.82
C SER A 161 11.39 -1.79 15.92
N LYS A 162 11.58 -2.77 16.82
CA LYS A 162 12.58 -2.74 17.89
C LYS A 162 14.01 -2.79 17.33
N HIS A 163 14.25 -3.58 16.30
CA HIS A 163 15.55 -3.72 15.67
C HIS A 163 16.02 -2.40 15.01
N PHE A 164 15.12 -1.70 14.31
CA PHE A 164 15.48 -0.47 13.61
C PHE A 164 15.39 0.81 14.47
N GLN A 165 14.78 0.74 15.66
CA GLN A 165 14.68 1.84 16.65
C GLN A 165 14.24 3.19 16.06
N SER A 166 13.42 3.19 15.01
CA SER A 166 13.02 4.43 14.36
C SER A 166 12.04 5.21 15.25
N LYS A 167 12.25 6.53 15.36
CA LYS A 167 11.31 7.44 16.03
C LYS A 167 9.96 7.49 15.30
N ASP A 168 9.97 7.31 13.97
CA ASP A 168 8.79 7.35 13.11
C ASP A 168 8.46 5.96 12.56
N ARG A 169 7.29 5.42 12.94
CA ARG A 169 6.82 4.13 12.43
C ARG A 169 6.58 4.18 10.91
N THR A 170 6.85 3.06 10.24
CA THR A 170 6.81 2.83 8.79
C THR A 170 5.82 3.69 7.99
N MET A 171 4.51 3.49 8.18
CA MET A 171 3.48 4.22 7.42
C MET A 171 3.15 5.60 8.00
N ARG A 172 3.37 5.81 9.31
CA ARG A 172 3.11 7.11 9.96
C ARG A 172 4.13 8.16 9.54
N GLY A 173 5.32 7.70 9.20
CA GLY A 173 6.40 8.53 8.74
C GLY A 173 6.27 8.95 7.27
N MET A 174 5.46 8.28 6.44
CA MET A 174 5.44 8.52 4.98
C MET A 174 5.36 10.01 4.63
N PRO A 175 6.22 10.50 3.71
CA PRO A 175 6.25 11.91 3.39
C PRO A 175 5.05 12.33 2.55
N TYR A 176 4.66 13.58 2.73
CA TYR A 176 3.55 14.23 2.03
C TYR A 176 4.07 15.44 1.25
N PRO A 177 3.38 15.87 0.18
CA PRO A 177 3.69 17.13 -0.49
C PRO A 177 3.78 18.30 0.50
N GLU A 178 4.73 19.21 0.28
CA GLU A 178 4.86 20.45 1.06
C GLU A 178 3.54 21.23 1.01
N GLY A 179 3.09 21.72 2.16
CA GLY A 179 1.80 22.42 2.29
C GLY A 179 0.59 21.51 2.59
N THR A 180 0.78 20.19 2.68
CA THR A 180 -0.30 19.30 3.14
C THR A 180 -0.65 19.60 4.61
N SER A 181 -1.93 19.83 4.90
CA SER A 181 -2.36 20.16 6.27
C SER A 181 -2.14 18.99 7.24
N THR A 182 -1.93 19.29 8.53
CA THR A 182 -1.80 18.26 9.57
C THR A 182 -3.07 17.44 9.74
N ALA A 183 -4.24 18.05 9.53
CA ALA A 183 -5.53 17.38 9.54
C ALA A 183 -5.65 16.36 8.40
N ASP A 184 -5.25 16.72 7.19
CA ASP A 184 -5.29 15.81 6.04
C ASP A 184 -4.32 14.64 6.20
N MET A 185 -3.11 14.91 6.67
CA MET A 185 -2.15 13.86 7.02
C MET A 185 -2.74 12.90 8.07
N ALA A 186 -3.44 13.41 9.07
CA ALA A 186 -4.06 12.58 10.11
C ALA A 186 -5.20 11.71 9.54
N ARG A 187 -6.07 12.25 8.69
CA ARG A 187 -7.16 11.52 8.03
C ARG A 187 -6.62 10.41 7.12
N ILE A 188 -5.60 10.70 6.32
CA ILE A 188 -4.92 9.71 5.47
C ILE A 188 -4.29 8.59 6.30
N LYS A 189 -3.57 8.93 7.38
CA LYS A 189 -2.96 7.94 8.27
C LYS A 189 -4.01 7.08 8.96
N ARG A 190 -5.15 7.65 9.34
CA ARG A 190 -6.28 6.91 9.93
C ARG A 190 -6.84 5.89 8.94
N PHE A 191 -7.11 6.30 7.69
CA PHE A 191 -7.59 5.39 6.65
C PHE A 191 -6.63 4.22 6.42
N HIS A 192 -5.32 4.51 6.26
CA HIS A 192 -4.30 3.47 6.12
C HIS A 192 -4.28 2.50 7.32
N ALA A 193 -4.40 3.01 8.55
CA ALA A 193 -4.42 2.18 9.75
C ALA A 193 -5.65 1.26 9.78
N ILE A 194 -6.84 1.77 9.43
CA ILE A 194 -8.07 0.98 9.35
C ILE A 194 -7.92 -0.10 8.26
N ALA A 195 -7.41 0.27 7.09
CA ALA A 195 -7.17 -0.67 5.99
C ALA A 195 -6.17 -1.78 6.37
N GLN A 196 -5.15 -1.49 7.19
CA GLN A 196 -4.25 -2.52 7.71
C GLN A 196 -4.95 -3.51 8.66
N PHE A 197 -5.91 -3.04 9.45
CA PHE A 197 -6.73 -3.91 10.29
C PHE A 197 -7.58 -4.84 9.44
N GLN A 198 -8.27 -4.29 8.44
CA GLN A 198 -9.10 -5.07 7.52
C GLN A 198 -8.26 -6.07 6.73
N ALA A 199 -7.10 -5.65 6.22
CA ALA A 199 -6.18 -6.55 5.54
C ALA A 199 -5.67 -7.69 6.44
N THR A 200 -5.62 -7.47 7.75
CA THR A 200 -5.18 -8.51 8.70
C THR A 200 -6.28 -9.54 8.92
N ILE A 201 -7.54 -9.14 9.15
CA ILE A 201 -8.64 -10.12 9.31
C ILE A 201 -8.91 -10.87 8.02
N SER A 202 -8.77 -10.23 6.85
CA SER A 202 -8.93 -10.87 5.53
C SER A 202 -8.00 -12.07 5.32
N THR A 203 -6.85 -12.13 6.00
CA THR A 203 -5.95 -13.29 5.92
C THR A 203 -6.49 -14.55 6.62
N MET A 204 -7.49 -14.41 7.49
CA MET A 204 -8.18 -15.53 8.13
C MET A 204 -9.43 -16.00 7.40
N VAL A 205 -10.05 -15.11 6.62
CA VAL A 205 -11.38 -15.36 6.04
C VAL A 205 -11.32 -16.32 4.86
N GLY A 206 -10.26 -16.24 4.04
CA GLY A 206 -10.11 -17.14 2.90
C GLY A 206 -8.98 -16.72 1.95
N MET A 207 -8.63 -17.62 1.02
CA MET A 207 -7.52 -17.41 0.09
C MET A 207 -7.71 -16.18 -0.81
N GLU A 208 -8.94 -15.94 -1.28
CA GLU A 208 -9.23 -14.80 -2.17
C GLU A 208 -9.03 -13.47 -1.44
N PHE A 209 -9.56 -13.35 -0.21
CA PHE A 209 -9.41 -12.16 0.62
C PHE A 209 -7.95 -11.94 1.02
N ALA A 210 -7.24 -13.00 1.40
CA ALA A 210 -5.81 -12.91 1.65
C ALA A 210 -5.07 -12.36 0.41
N PHE A 211 -5.36 -12.88 -0.79
CA PHE A 211 -4.72 -12.43 -2.02
C PHE A 211 -5.04 -10.98 -2.37
N MET A 212 -6.28 -10.52 -2.15
CA MET A 212 -6.65 -9.11 -2.35
C MET A 212 -5.78 -8.17 -1.51
N THR A 213 -5.40 -8.58 -0.29
CA THR A 213 -4.55 -7.76 0.59
C THR A 213 -3.08 -7.73 0.18
N LEU A 214 -2.63 -8.70 -0.61
CA LEU A 214 -1.26 -8.75 -1.12
C LEU A 214 -0.99 -7.64 -2.13
N MET A 215 -2.00 -7.29 -2.94
CA MET A 215 -1.90 -6.25 -3.97
C MET A 215 -1.44 -4.90 -3.41
N PRO A 216 -2.13 -4.25 -2.45
CA PRO A 216 -1.70 -2.95 -1.95
C PRO A 216 -0.29 -2.99 -1.34
N VAL A 217 0.11 -4.10 -0.70
CA VAL A 217 1.47 -4.24 -0.15
C VAL A 217 2.51 -4.22 -1.26
N GLN A 218 2.39 -5.09 -2.27
CA GLN A 218 3.38 -5.16 -3.36
C GLN A 218 3.36 -3.92 -4.27
N ILE A 219 2.17 -3.40 -4.59
CA ILE A 219 2.03 -2.19 -5.40
C ILE A 219 2.61 -0.97 -4.68
N SER A 220 2.48 -0.85 -3.35
CA SER A 220 3.08 0.28 -2.64
C SER A 220 4.59 0.41 -2.88
N ALA A 221 5.33 -0.71 -2.81
CA ALA A 221 6.77 -0.78 -3.05
C ALA A 221 7.11 -0.48 -4.51
N PHE A 222 6.30 -0.97 -5.45
CA PHE A 222 6.43 -0.63 -6.86
C PHE A 222 6.23 0.88 -7.10
N LEU A 223 5.17 1.47 -6.53
CA LEU A 223 4.90 2.91 -6.65
C LEU A 223 6.04 3.75 -6.05
N MET A 224 6.65 3.35 -4.93
CA MET A 224 7.83 4.04 -4.38
C MET A 224 9.03 3.96 -5.34
N THR A 225 9.16 2.87 -6.09
CA THR A 225 10.19 2.75 -7.12
C THR A 225 9.91 3.72 -8.28
N LEU A 226 8.64 3.91 -8.67
CA LEU A 226 8.25 4.91 -9.67
C LEU A 226 8.54 6.33 -9.18
N VAL A 227 8.24 6.65 -7.92
CA VAL A 227 8.58 7.94 -7.29
C VAL A 227 10.09 8.19 -7.31
N ARG A 228 10.89 7.20 -6.90
CA ARG A 228 12.36 7.28 -6.93
C ARG A 228 12.89 7.55 -8.34
N LYS A 229 12.26 6.96 -9.36
CA LYS A 229 12.63 7.14 -10.77
C LYS A 229 12.10 8.46 -11.37
N GLY A 230 11.33 9.23 -10.59
CA GLY A 230 10.72 10.48 -11.04
C GLY A 230 9.62 10.27 -12.08
N LEU A 231 9.04 9.07 -12.15
CA LEU A 231 7.94 8.76 -13.08
C LEU A 231 6.58 9.24 -12.54
N ILE A 232 6.44 9.27 -11.21
CA ILE A 232 5.26 9.81 -10.53
C ILE A 232 5.71 10.66 -9.34
N GLY A 233 4.90 11.65 -8.96
CA GLY A 233 5.10 12.46 -7.76
C GLY A 233 4.51 11.83 -6.48
N PRO A 234 4.80 12.42 -5.30
CA PRO A 234 4.26 11.97 -4.01
C PRO A 234 2.73 11.92 -3.95
N ARG A 235 2.05 12.92 -4.53
CA ARG A 235 0.58 12.96 -4.57
C ARG A 235 0.02 11.79 -5.39
N GLN A 236 0.60 11.53 -6.56
CA GLN A 236 0.20 10.40 -7.42
C GLN A 236 0.44 9.07 -6.71
N TRP A 237 1.52 8.94 -5.94
CA TRP A 237 1.77 7.77 -5.10
C TRP A 237 0.62 7.53 -4.11
N HIS A 238 0.22 8.54 -3.33
CA HIS A 238 -0.87 8.41 -2.35
C HIS A 238 -2.20 8.06 -3.05
N LEU A 239 -2.50 8.71 -4.19
CA LEU A 239 -3.72 8.45 -4.97
C LEU A 239 -3.77 7.01 -5.51
N LEU A 240 -2.71 6.55 -6.17
CA LEU A 240 -2.64 5.21 -6.73
C LEU A 240 -2.63 4.14 -5.63
N TYR A 241 -1.92 4.39 -4.53
CA TYR A 241 -1.93 3.48 -3.39
C TYR A 241 -3.33 3.38 -2.77
N ALA A 242 -4.03 4.50 -2.63
CA ALA A 242 -5.41 4.50 -2.13
C ALA A 242 -6.35 3.67 -3.00
N PHE A 243 -6.24 3.80 -4.32
CA PHE A 243 -7.03 2.99 -5.24
C PHE A 243 -6.81 1.49 -4.98
N THR A 244 -5.57 1.07 -4.76
CA THR A 244 -5.29 -0.34 -4.41
C THR A 244 -5.82 -0.77 -3.03
N LEU A 245 -6.00 0.17 -2.10
CA LEU A 245 -6.61 -0.10 -0.79
C LEU A 245 -8.13 -0.20 -0.89
N VAL A 246 -8.77 0.58 -1.77
CA VAL A 246 -10.23 0.61 -1.96
C VAL A 246 -10.71 -0.63 -2.73
N LEU A 247 -9.92 -1.10 -3.69
CA LEU A 247 -10.31 -2.22 -4.56
C LEU A 247 -10.74 -3.48 -3.79
N PRO A 248 -10.03 -3.96 -2.75
CA PRO A 248 -10.49 -5.05 -1.91
C PRO A 248 -11.88 -4.83 -1.31
N TYR A 249 -12.23 -3.61 -0.89
CA TYR A 249 -13.54 -3.33 -0.32
C TYR A 249 -14.68 -3.42 -1.35
N ILE A 250 -14.44 -2.94 -2.56
CA ILE A 250 -15.41 -3.05 -3.67
C ILE A 250 -15.65 -4.53 -3.99
N MET A 251 -14.60 -5.35 -3.99
CA MET A 251 -14.74 -6.77 -4.27
C MET A 251 -15.41 -7.51 -3.10
N MET A 252 -15.09 -7.15 -1.86
CA MET A 252 -15.73 -7.68 -0.67
C MET A 252 -17.25 -7.43 -0.66
N SER A 253 -17.75 -6.33 -1.23
CA SER A 253 -19.19 -6.08 -1.25
C SER A 253 -19.97 -7.14 -2.03
N ARG A 254 -19.42 -7.58 -3.17
CA ARG A 254 -19.96 -8.69 -3.96
C ARG A 254 -19.89 -10.02 -3.20
N VAL A 255 -18.87 -10.22 -2.37
CA VAL A 255 -18.79 -11.45 -1.57
C VAL A 255 -19.75 -11.40 -0.39
N PHE A 256 -19.92 -10.26 0.27
CA PHE A 256 -20.88 -10.13 1.37
C PHE A 256 -22.33 -10.30 0.93
N SER A 257 -22.66 -9.89 -0.30
CA SER A 257 -23.99 -10.17 -0.85
C SER A 257 -24.22 -11.67 -1.09
N ALA A 258 -23.16 -12.45 -1.30
CA ALA A 258 -23.24 -13.90 -1.49
C ALA A 258 -23.04 -14.71 -0.20
N ASN A 259 -22.29 -14.18 0.76
CA ASN A 259 -21.97 -14.83 2.03
C ASN A 259 -21.95 -13.80 3.16
N ILE A 260 -23.14 -13.57 3.69
CA ILE A 260 -23.38 -12.53 4.69
C ILE A 260 -22.82 -12.88 6.07
N ALA A 261 -22.51 -14.16 6.30
CA ALA A 261 -21.91 -14.63 7.54
C ALA A 261 -20.49 -14.07 7.76
N LEU A 262 -19.83 -13.54 6.73
CA LEU A 262 -18.52 -12.93 6.83
C LEU A 262 -18.55 -11.50 7.38
N LEU A 263 -19.69 -10.83 7.29
CA LEU A 263 -19.82 -9.42 7.61
C LEU A 263 -19.50 -9.08 9.07
N PRO A 264 -19.91 -9.88 10.08
CA PRO A 264 -19.57 -9.61 11.48
C PRO A 264 -18.07 -9.52 11.75
N PHE A 265 -17.23 -10.32 11.08
CA PHE A 265 -15.77 -10.24 11.22
C PHE A 265 -15.23 -8.86 10.86
N TYR A 266 -15.70 -8.30 9.74
CA TYR A 266 -15.28 -7.00 9.25
C TYR A 266 -15.86 -5.86 10.10
N THR A 267 -17.10 -6.01 10.60
CA THR A 267 -17.72 -5.05 11.53
C THR A 267 -16.99 -5.01 12.87
N ILE A 268 -16.72 -6.16 13.48
CA ILE A 268 -15.97 -6.26 14.74
C ILE A 268 -14.56 -5.69 14.56
N THR A 269 -13.89 -6.00 13.45
CA THR A 269 -12.56 -5.46 13.13
C THR A 269 -12.60 -3.94 12.91
N SER A 270 -13.65 -3.42 12.25
CA SER A 270 -13.89 -1.98 12.06
C SER A 270 -14.10 -1.26 13.39
N PHE A 271 -14.84 -1.86 14.32
CA PHE A 271 -15.03 -1.29 15.65
C PHE A 271 -13.75 -1.36 16.49
N GLY A 272 -13.07 -2.51 16.48
CA GLY A 272 -11.83 -2.72 17.22
C GLY A 272 -10.70 -1.79 16.75
N SER A 273 -10.56 -1.56 15.44
CA SER A 273 -9.58 -0.63 14.88
C SER A 273 -9.83 0.82 15.34
N ARG A 274 -11.09 1.28 15.31
CA ARG A 274 -11.46 2.63 15.80
C ARG A 274 -11.23 2.78 17.30
N THR A 275 -11.64 1.78 18.08
CA THR A 275 -11.45 1.74 19.53
C THR A 275 -9.97 1.80 19.87
N ARG A 276 -9.14 1.02 19.18
CA ARG A 276 -7.68 1.09 19.30
C ARG A 276 -7.15 2.49 18.99
N LEU A 277 -7.56 3.09 17.88
CA LEU A 277 -7.03 4.39 17.45
C LEU A 277 -7.46 5.53 18.40
N LYS A 278 -8.66 5.44 18.98
CA LYS A 278 -9.18 6.44 19.93
C LYS A 278 -8.58 6.31 21.33
N TYR A 279 -8.47 5.08 21.85
CA TYR A 279 -8.06 4.82 23.24
C TYR A 279 -6.64 4.27 23.38
N ASN A 280 -5.86 4.18 22.29
CA ASN A 280 -4.48 3.67 22.27
C ASN A 280 -4.30 2.27 22.91
N ILE A 281 -5.32 1.41 22.83
CA ILE A 281 -5.29 0.05 23.39
C ILE A 281 -4.11 -0.75 22.82
N ASN A 282 -3.52 -1.65 23.61
CA ASN A 282 -2.47 -2.56 23.14
C ASN A 282 -2.96 -3.44 21.96
N LYS A 283 -2.07 -3.70 20.98
CA LYS A 283 -2.46 -4.43 19.75
C LYS A 283 -2.76 -5.90 19.98
N PHE A 284 -2.11 -6.51 20.94
CA PHE A 284 -2.34 -7.91 21.29
C PHE A 284 -3.68 -8.07 22.01
N ILE A 285 -4.04 -7.11 22.89
CA ILE A 285 -5.35 -7.10 23.55
C ILE A 285 -6.46 -6.95 22.53
N ILE A 286 -6.40 -5.93 21.66
CA ILE A 286 -7.49 -5.70 20.68
C ILE A 286 -7.63 -6.86 19.69
N TRP A 287 -6.52 -7.43 19.21
CA TRP A 287 -6.59 -8.59 18.31
C TRP A 287 -7.05 -9.84 19.03
N GLY A 288 -6.60 -10.09 20.27
CA GLY A 288 -7.11 -11.17 21.11
C GLY A 288 -8.62 -11.08 21.28
N SER A 289 -9.16 -9.90 21.57
CA SER A 289 -10.60 -9.68 21.68
C SER A 289 -11.33 -9.87 20.35
N ILE A 290 -10.83 -9.28 19.25
CA ILE A 290 -11.44 -9.45 17.91
C ILE A 290 -11.53 -10.94 17.56
N LEU A 291 -10.43 -11.68 17.76
CA LEU A 291 -10.34 -13.09 17.41
C LEU A 291 -11.21 -13.95 18.32
N ALA A 292 -11.20 -13.72 19.63
CA ALA A 292 -12.07 -14.44 20.56
C ALA A 292 -13.55 -14.29 20.19
N VAL A 293 -14.01 -13.06 19.92
CA VAL A 293 -15.39 -12.82 19.48
C VAL A 293 -15.66 -13.46 18.12
N SER A 294 -14.70 -13.41 17.19
CA SER A 294 -14.81 -14.06 15.88
C SER A 294 -14.94 -15.57 16.00
N TRP A 295 -14.19 -16.20 16.92
CA TRP A 295 -14.26 -17.64 17.20
C TRP A 295 -15.59 -18.04 17.84
N VAL A 296 -16.06 -17.28 18.83
CA VAL A 296 -17.40 -17.46 19.42
C VAL A 296 -18.46 -17.37 18.33
N TYR A 297 -18.39 -16.33 17.50
CA TYR A 297 -19.30 -16.16 16.37
C TYR A 297 -19.26 -17.37 15.41
N MET A 298 -18.07 -17.84 15.00
CA MET A 298 -17.95 -19.02 14.15
C MET A 298 -18.59 -20.26 14.78
N TYR A 299 -18.30 -20.51 16.06
CA TYR A 299 -18.79 -21.69 16.77
C TYR A 299 -20.31 -21.69 16.92
N PHE A 300 -20.89 -20.58 17.36
CA PHE A 300 -22.33 -20.48 17.62
C PHE A 300 -23.17 -20.21 16.38
N MET A 301 -22.63 -19.51 15.37
CA MET A 301 -23.40 -19.09 14.19
C MET A 301 -23.22 -20.00 12.98
N GLN A 302 -22.22 -20.91 12.96
CA GLN A 302 -22.10 -21.95 11.92
C GLN A 302 -23.40 -22.75 11.72
N PRO A 303 -24.10 -23.22 12.77
CA PRO A 303 -25.36 -23.95 12.63
C PRO A 303 -26.47 -23.10 11.97
N PHE A 304 -26.52 -21.79 12.27
CA PHE A 304 -27.53 -20.87 11.73
C PHE A 304 -27.19 -20.38 10.30
N SER A 305 -25.93 -20.49 9.88
CA SER A 305 -25.46 -20.13 8.53
C SER A 305 -26.04 -21.03 7.44
N PHE A 306 -26.64 -22.16 7.82
CA PHE A 306 -27.37 -23.07 6.92
C PHE A 306 -28.88 -22.76 6.81
N ALA A 307 -29.38 -21.75 7.53
CA ALA A 307 -30.74 -21.21 7.35
C ALA A 307 -30.74 -19.73 6.90
N PRO A 308 -30.03 -19.36 5.81
CA PRO A 308 -30.04 -18.00 5.26
C PRO A 308 -31.43 -17.55 4.78
N ASN A 309 -32.39 -18.48 4.71
CA ASN A 309 -33.73 -18.23 4.19
C ASN A 309 -34.70 -17.68 5.25
N THR A 310 -34.29 -17.47 6.50
CA THR A 310 -35.19 -16.80 7.45
C THR A 310 -35.20 -15.29 7.16
N PRO A 311 -36.38 -14.66 7.00
CA PRO A 311 -36.48 -13.22 6.75
C PRO A 311 -35.77 -12.38 7.82
N PHE A 312 -35.75 -12.84 9.08
CA PHE A 312 -35.08 -12.16 10.17
C PHE A 312 -33.54 -12.13 10.01
N ALA A 313 -32.91 -13.26 9.67
CA ALA A 313 -31.48 -13.30 9.42
C ALA A 313 -31.11 -12.38 8.25
N ALA A 314 -31.85 -12.43 7.15
CA ALA A 314 -31.66 -11.54 6.01
C ALA A 314 -31.79 -10.06 6.38
N PHE A 315 -32.77 -9.69 7.21
CA PHE A 315 -32.95 -8.32 7.69
C PHE A 315 -31.77 -7.84 8.55
N VAL A 316 -31.42 -8.58 9.61
CA VAL A 316 -30.30 -8.23 10.51
C VAL A 316 -29.02 -8.04 9.71
N SER A 317 -28.75 -8.99 8.83
CA SER A 317 -27.61 -8.98 7.96
C SER A 317 -27.59 -7.79 6.99
N SER A 318 -28.73 -7.38 6.43
CA SER A 318 -28.85 -6.19 5.58
C SER A 318 -28.58 -4.90 6.36
N VAL A 319 -29.08 -4.80 7.60
CA VAL A 319 -28.83 -3.65 8.48
C VAL A 319 -27.36 -3.54 8.85
N VAL A 320 -26.71 -4.65 9.23
CA VAL A 320 -25.27 -4.65 9.51
C VAL A 320 -24.48 -4.29 8.25
N MET A 321 -24.94 -4.71 7.06
CA MET A 321 -24.24 -4.47 5.80
C MET A 321 -24.30 -2.99 5.46
N ALA A 322 -25.49 -2.40 5.55
CA ALA A 322 -25.70 -0.97 5.39
C ALA A 322 -24.82 -0.18 6.36
N GLY A 323 -24.81 -0.56 7.64
CA GLY A 323 -23.96 0.08 8.65
C GLY A 323 -22.46 0.02 8.30
N TYR A 324 -21.96 -1.15 7.91
CA TYR A 324 -20.56 -1.32 7.49
C TYR A 324 -20.21 -0.43 6.29
N PHE A 325 -21.06 -0.40 5.25
CA PHE A 325 -20.82 0.42 4.07
C PHE A 325 -20.93 1.92 4.35
N VAL A 326 -21.84 2.34 5.23
CA VAL A 326 -21.92 3.74 5.68
C VAL A 326 -20.62 4.15 6.37
N PHE A 327 -20.10 3.33 7.29
CA PHE A 327 -18.83 3.62 7.96
C PHE A 327 -17.65 3.66 6.99
N LEU A 328 -17.60 2.73 6.05
CA LEU A 328 -16.57 2.69 5.01
C LEU A 328 -16.67 3.92 4.09
N ALA A 329 -17.88 4.32 3.71
CA ALA A 329 -18.12 5.49 2.87
C ALA A 329 -17.68 6.77 3.57
N PHE A 330 -17.94 6.91 4.88
CA PHE A 330 -17.44 8.05 5.66
C PHE A 330 -15.91 8.07 5.73
N ASP A 331 -15.27 6.95 6.07
CA ASP A 331 -13.80 6.87 6.11
C ASP A 331 -13.19 7.17 4.73
N PHE A 332 -13.80 6.67 3.66
CA PHE A 332 -13.34 6.91 2.29
C PHE A 332 -13.57 8.36 1.84
N LYS A 333 -14.72 8.96 2.18
CA LYS A 333 -15.00 10.36 1.89
C LYS A 333 -13.98 11.27 2.59
N ASP A 334 -13.79 11.10 3.90
CA ASP A 334 -12.82 11.87 4.67
C ASP A 334 -11.41 11.75 4.10
N PHE A 335 -11.06 10.54 3.67
CA PHE A 335 -9.79 10.25 3.01
C PHE A 335 -9.67 10.95 1.64
N TRP A 336 -10.72 10.87 0.82
CA TRP A 336 -10.76 11.42 -0.54
C TRP A 336 -10.70 12.94 -0.52
N ASP A 337 -11.45 13.59 0.38
CA ASP A 337 -11.42 15.04 0.57
C ASP A 337 -9.99 15.49 0.93
N SER A 338 -9.31 14.76 1.81
CA SER A 338 -7.90 15.02 2.15
C SER A 338 -6.93 14.79 0.98
N LEU A 339 -7.20 13.82 0.10
CA LEU A 339 -6.41 13.65 -1.12
C LEU A 339 -6.60 14.82 -2.10
N GLN A 340 -7.81 15.37 -2.18
CA GLN A 340 -8.11 16.52 -3.04
C GLN A 340 -7.46 17.81 -2.52
N GLY A 341 -7.44 18.00 -1.20
CA GLY A 341 -6.79 19.12 -0.52
C GLY A 341 -5.27 19.11 -0.59
N MET A 342 -4.63 17.98 -0.94
CA MET A 342 -3.18 17.93 -1.11
C MET A 342 -2.73 18.85 -2.26
N PRO A 343 -1.71 19.70 -2.05
CA PRO A 343 -1.21 20.57 -3.09
C PRO A 343 -0.72 19.75 -4.28
N LYS A 344 -0.94 20.26 -5.49
CA LYS A 344 -0.30 19.69 -6.68
C LYS A 344 1.20 19.79 -6.48
N TYR A 345 1.90 18.68 -6.66
CA TYR A 345 3.35 18.68 -6.52
C TYR A 345 3.89 19.56 -7.64
N ALA A 346 4.52 20.69 -7.29
CA ALA A 346 5.17 21.54 -8.26
C ALA A 346 6.15 20.68 -9.05
N THR A 347 5.93 20.57 -10.35
CA THR A 347 6.81 19.82 -11.25
C THR A 347 8.24 20.33 -11.07
N THR A 348 9.24 19.49 -11.37
CA THR A 348 10.64 19.94 -11.31
C THR A 348 10.85 21.22 -12.14
N GLN A 349 10.08 21.38 -13.23
CA GLN A 349 10.04 22.60 -14.04
C GLN A 349 9.48 23.80 -13.27
N GLU A 350 8.36 23.67 -12.57
CA GLU A 350 7.82 24.76 -11.72
C GLU A 350 8.78 25.11 -10.57
N LYS A 351 9.41 24.11 -9.93
CA LYS A 351 10.43 24.36 -8.90
C LYS A 351 11.65 25.07 -9.48
N GLN A 352 12.10 24.70 -10.68
CA GLN A 352 13.20 25.36 -11.37
C GLN A 352 12.83 26.78 -11.81
N GLN A 353 11.64 26.99 -12.39
CA GLN A 353 11.14 28.32 -12.75
C GLN A 353 11.03 29.23 -11.52
N VAL A 354 10.55 28.74 -10.39
CA VAL A 354 10.50 29.51 -9.14
C VAL A 354 11.90 29.81 -8.60
N LEU A 355 12.85 28.88 -8.72
CA LEU A 355 14.25 29.12 -8.34
C LEU A 355 14.93 30.14 -9.26
N GLU A 356 14.75 30.02 -10.57
CA GLU A 356 15.26 30.96 -11.57
C GLU A 356 14.64 32.35 -11.37
N GLN A 357 13.33 32.44 -11.14
CA GLN A 357 12.67 33.70 -10.80
C GLN A 357 13.20 34.32 -9.50
N LYS A 358 13.51 33.50 -8.48
CA LYS A 358 14.13 33.97 -7.23
C LYS A 358 15.58 34.42 -7.42
N GLU A 359 16.36 33.74 -8.25
CA GLU A 359 17.73 34.17 -8.58
C GLU A 359 17.73 35.48 -9.37
N ILE A 360 16.81 35.64 -10.34
CA ILE A 360 16.64 36.89 -11.11
C ILE A 360 16.15 38.04 -10.21
N ALA A 361 15.25 37.75 -9.26
CA ALA A 361 14.68 38.76 -8.36
C ALA A 361 15.60 39.14 -7.19
N THR A 362 16.73 38.44 -6.97
CA THR A 362 17.71 38.82 -5.96
C THR A 362 18.73 39.73 -6.63
N PRO A 363 18.66 41.08 -6.45
CA PRO A 363 19.65 41.94 -7.06
C PRO A 363 21.00 41.58 -6.46
N THR A 364 21.97 41.28 -7.32
CA THR A 364 23.36 41.03 -6.95
C THR A 364 23.86 42.24 -6.17
N ARG A 365 23.73 42.21 -4.84
CA ARG A 365 24.27 43.22 -3.94
C ARG A 365 25.78 43.00 -3.95
N ARG A 366 26.44 43.48 -5.01
CA ARG A 366 27.89 43.67 -5.02
C ARG A 366 28.18 44.69 -3.93
N THR A 367 28.41 44.19 -2.72
CA THR A 367 29.08 44.95 -1.68
C THR A 367 30.50 45.17 -2.19
N LEU A 368 30.72 46.32 -2.83
CA LEU A 368 32.04 46.89 -3.00
C LEU A 368 32.59 47.09 -1.59
N SER A 369 33.41 46.15 -1.11
CA SER A 369 34.19 46.42 0.09
C SER A 369 35.19 47.52 -0.27
N PRO A 370 35.24 48.64 0.47
CA PRO A 370 36.29 49.62 0.25
C PRO A 370 37.63 48.94 0.53
N ARG A 371 38.52 48.93 -0.47
CA ARG A 371 39.93 48.61 -0.25
C ARG A 371 40.45 49.59 0.80
N LYS A 372 40.92 49.05 1.93
CA LYS A 372 41.69 49.85 2.89
C LYS A 372 43.03 50.23 2.23
N PRO A 373 43.51 51.46 2.46
CA PRO A 373 44.75 51.99 1.89
C PRO A 373 45.99 51.24 2.35
#